data_AF-A0A8B9NJA7-F1
#
_entry.id   AF-A0A8B9NJA7-F1
#
_cell.length_a   1.000
_cell.length_b   1.000
_cell.length_c   1.000
_cell.angle_alpha   90.00
_cell.angle_beta   90.00
_cell.angle_gamma   90.00
#
_symmetry.space_group_name_H-M   'P 1'
#
loop_
_entity.id
_entity.type
_entity.pdbx_description
1 polymer ?
#
loop_
_entity_poly.entity_id
_entity_poly.type
_entity_poly.pdbx_seq_one_letter_code
_entity_poly.pdbx_strand_id
1 'polypeptide(L)'
;MKMHPPGLLFFFLAACFTPTADCQSQKLKSMRCNIKTMFTMNTACTACAAAPKMVCPKGWLKTTQGLGVRNCRYTVKLGENTLSQPGCHHICKKEIEEKKCCPGFWGTECYGKFFIFLRCSLAVK
;
A
#
# COMPACT_ATOMS: atom_id res chain seq x y z
N MET A 1 -19.36 -65.67 49.85
CA MET A 1 -19.54 -64.24 50.16
C MET A 1 -18.17 -63.64 50.43
N LYS A 2 -17.64 -62.82 49.53
CA LYS A 2 -16.43 -62.01 49.77
C LYS A 2 -16.51 -60.76 48.91
N MET A 3 -16.44 -59.62 49.60
CA MET A 3 -16.64 -58.26 49.12
C MET A 3 -15.78 -57.87 47.92
N HIS A 4 -16.36 -57.02 47.07
CA HIS A 4 -15.68 -56.14 46.11
C HIS A 4 -14.59 -55.27 46.78
N PRO A 5 -13.62 -54.80 46.00
CA PRO A 5 -13.37 -53.37 45.95
C PRO A 5 -13.61 -52.81 44.53
N PRO A 6 -14.45 -51.76 44.39
CA PRO A 6 -14.79 -51.14 43.12
C PRO A 6 -13.75 -50.05 42.81
N GLY A 7 -12.81 -50.30 41.89
CA GLY A 7 -11.73 -49.32 41.71
C GLY A 7 -10.93 -49.38 40.42
N LEU A 8 -11.32 -50.22 39.45
CA LEU A 8 -10.53 -50.40 38.22
C LEU A 8 -11.35 -50.32 36.93
N LEU A 9 -12.49 -49.63 36.97
CA LEU A 9 -13.32 -49.38 35.78
C LEU A 9 -13.63 -47.89 35.56
N PHE A 10 -12.98 -47.00 36.32
CA PHE A 10 -13.19 -45.55 36.25
C PHE A 10 -11.94 -44.75 35.84
N PHE A 11 -10.87 -45.40 35.38
CA PHE A 11 -9.66 -44.73 34.87
C PHE A 11 -9.51 -44.74 33.35
N PHE A 12 -10.39 -45.43 32.61
CA PHE A 12 -10.35 -45.45 31.13
C PHE A 12 -11.34 -44.49 30.45
N LEU A 13 -12.22 -43.82 31.21
CA LEU A 13 -13.19 -42.85 30.66
C LEU A 13 -12.82 -41.38 30.89
N ALA A 14 -11.59 -41.09 31.32
CA ALA A 14 -11.09 -39.73 31.53
C ALA A 14 -10.00 -39.28 30.53
N ALA A 15 -9.75 -40.07 29.48
CA ALA A 15 -8.79 -39.73 28.42
C ALA A 15 -9.44 -39.06 27.18
N CYS A 16 -10.75 -38.79 27.20
CA CYS A 16 -11.46 -38.14 26.09
C CYS A 16 -11.90 -36.68 26.38
N PHE A 17 -11.51 -36.10 27.53
CA PHE A 17 -11.88 -34.73 27.90
C PHE A 17 -10.67 -33.82 28.09
N THR A 18 -9.77 -33.79 27.11
CA THR A 18 -8.90 -32.63 26.90
C THR A 18 -9.21 -31.97 25.56
N PRO A 19 -10.27 -31.14 25.44
CA PRO A 19 -10.31 -30.12 24.41
C PRO A 19 -9.51 -28.92 24.92
N THR A 20 -8.19 -29.08 24.97
CA THR A 20 -7.30 -27.95 24.71
C THR A 20 -6.40 -28.40 23.59
N ALA A 21 -7.00 -28.62 22.42
CA ALA A 21 -6.35 -28.17 21.21
C ALA A 21 -6.01 -26.71 21.48
N ASP A 22 -4.76 -26.49 21.89
CA ASP A 22 -4.13 -25.18 21.87
C ASP A 22 -4.32 -24.73 20.42
N CYS A 23 -5.42 -24.03 20.17
CA CYS A 23 -5.58 -23.20 19.01
C CYS A 23 -4.61 -22.06 19.30
N GLN A 24 -3.31 -22.38 19.21
CA GLN A 24 -2.27 -21.42 18.92
C GLN A 24 -2.82 -20.73 17.69
N SER A 25 -3.47 -19.60 17.92
CA SER A 25 -3.83 -18.63 16.93
C SER A 25 -2.50 -18.33 16.26
N GLN A 26 -2.22 -19.06 15.18
CA GLN A 26 -0.99 -18.92 14.43
C GLN A 26 -1.10 -17.51 13.90
N LYS A 27 -0.47 -16.56 14.62
CA LYS A 27 -0.70 -15.12 14.50
C LYS A 27 -0.74 -14.81 13.02
N LEU A 28 -1.94 -14.54 12.51
CA LEU A 28 -2.21 -14.55 11.08
C LEU A 28 -1.32 -13.50 10.43
N LYS A 29 -0.22 -13.94 9.79
CA LYS A 29 0.79 -13.03 9.28
C LYS A 29 0.30 -12.47 7.96
N SER A 30 -0.43 -11.37 8.03
CA SER A 30 -0.69 -10.51 6.87
C SER A 30 0.63 -9.84 6.47
N MET A 31 0.97 -9.87 5.18
CA MET A 31 2.17 -9.22 4.68
C MET A 31 1.86 -8.32 3.48
N ARG A 32 1.87 -7.01 3.72
CA ARG A 32 1.70 -5.97 2.72
C ARG A 32 3.06 -5.40 2.32
N CYS A 33 3.31 -5.28 1.02
CA CYS A 33 4.46 -4.63 0.41
C CYS A 33 3.94 -3.50 -0.50
N ASN A 34 3.43 -2.42 0.12
CA ASN A 34 2.96 -1.27 -0.65
C ASN A 34 4.12 -0.69 -1.46
N ILE A 35 3.87 -0.39 -2.73
CA ILE A 35 4.86 0.20 -3.62
C ILE A 35 4.57 1.70 -3.71
N LYS A 36 5.57 2.52 -3.40
CA LYS A 36 5.48 3.98 -3.57
C LYS A 36 6.09 4.38 -4.90
N THR A 37 5.33 5.05 -5.74
CA THR A 37 5.80 5.56 -7.04
C THR A 37 5.68 7.07 -7.06
N MET A 38 6.80 7.73 -7.39
CA MET A 38 6.89 9.19 -7.50
C MET A 38 6.77 9.61 -8.96
N PHE A 39 5.78 10.45 -9.26
CA PHE A 39 5.60 11.08 -10.56
C PHE A 39 6.08 12.52 -10.50
N THR A 40 6.79 12.97 -11.54
CA THR A 40 7.28 14.34 -11.67
C THR A 40 6.78 14.93 -12.98
N MET A 41 6.29 16.18 -12.92
CA MET A 41 5.79 16.90 -14.09
C MET A 41 6.16 18.38 -13.98
N ASN A 42 6.40 19.02 -15.13
CA ASN A 42 6.68 20.45 -15.22
C ASN A 42 5.41 21.22 -15.59
N THR A 43 5.19 22.39 -15.00
CA THR A 43 4.13 23.31 -15.45
C THR A 43 4.46 23.87 -16.83
N ALA A 44 3.47 24.49 -17.48
CA ALA A 44 3.70 25.23 -18.72
C ALA A 44 4.82 26.27 -18.53
N CYS A 45 5.69 26.39 -19.54
CA CYS A 45 6.72 27.41 -19.57
C CYS A 45 6.08 28.78 -19.83
N THR A 46 6.32 29.74 -18.93
CA THR A 46 5.73 31.08 -19.02
C THR A 46 6.76 32.14 -18.64
N ALA A 47 6.37 33.42 -18.72
CA ALA A 47 7.18 34.51 -18.21
C ALA A 47 7.51 34.28 -16.72
N CYS A 48 8.75 34.50 -16.31
CA CYS A 48 9.15 34.31 -14.91
C CYS A 48 8.36 35.19 -13.93
N ALA A 49 7.86 36.35 -14.37
CA ALA A 49 6.95 37.19 -13.58
C ALA A 49 5.58 36.52 -13.33
N ALA A 50 5.13 35.64 -14.22
CA ALA A 50 3.88 34.88 -14.10
C ALA A 50 4.07 33.51 -13.42
N ALA A 51 5.29 32.97 -13.42
CA ALA A 51 5.60 31.66 -12.85
C ALA A 51 5.16 31.48 -11.38
N PRO A 52 5.34 32.45 -10.45
CA PRO A 52 4.90 32.29 -9.06
C PRO A 52 3.40 31.97 -8.91
N LYS A 53 2.57 32.51 -9.81
CA LYS A 53 1.12 32.30 -9.84
C LYS A 53 0.71 30.96 -10.45
N MET A 54 1.64 30.21 -11.07
CA MET A 54 1.37 28.89 -11.63
C MET A 54 1.14 27.87 -10.52
N VAL A 55 0.03 27.16 -10.63
CA VAL A 55 -0.43 26.15 -9.67
C VAL A 55 -0.27 24.75 -10.27
N CYS A 56 0.18 23.80 -9.44
CA CYS A 56 0.23 22.39 -9.83
C CYS A 56 -1.19 21.79 -9.90
N PRO A 57 -1.41 20.73 -10.70
CA PRO A 57 -2.70 20.05 -10.73
C PRO A 57 -3.12 19.53 -9.33
N LYS A 58 -4.42 19.29 -9.13
CA LYS A 58 -4.93 18.81 -7.84
C LYS A 58 -4.23 17.50 -7.41
N GLY A 59 -3.79 17.46 -6.15
CA GLY A 59 -3.06 16.32 -5.60
C GLY A 59 -1.58 16.23 -6.01
N TRP A 60 -1.03 17.27 -6.63
CA TRP A 60 0.40 17.41 -6.88
C TRP A 60 1.02 18.49 -5.99
N LEU A 61 2.23 18.24 -5.52
CA LEU A 61 3.02 19.12 -4.67
C LEU A 61 4.00 19.93 -5.51
N LYS A 62 3.93 21.25 -5.38
CA LYS A 62 4.89 22.19 -5.99
C LYS A 62 6.22 22.09 -5.25
N THR A 63 7.25 21.58 -5.91
CA THR A 63 8.58 21.35 -5.32
C THR A 63 9.47 22.58 -5.42
N THR A 64 9.26 23.44 -6.41
CA THR A 64 10.09 24.64 -6.64
C THR A 64 9.42 25.90 -6.12
N GLN A 65 10.19 26.76 -5.45
CA GLN A 65 9.72 27.99 -4.81
C GLN A 65 10.05 29.25 -5.65
N GLY A 66 9.50 30.39 -5.25
CA GLY A 66 9.77 31.69 -5.89
C GLY A 66 9.41 31.72 -7.38
N LEU A 67 10.39 32.11 -8.21
CA LEU A 67 10.24 32.21 -9.67
C LEU A 67 10.28 30.85 -10.39
N GLY A 68 10.62 29.76 -9.70
CA GLY A 68 10.76 28.43 -10.30
C GLY A 68 12.09 28.22 -11.02
N VAL A 69 12.09 27.33 -12.01
CA VAL A 69 13.30 26.92 -12.77
C VAL A 69 13.31 27.63 -14.12
N ARG A 70 14.41 28.34 -14.41
CA ARG A 70 14.62 29.11 -15.65
C ARG A 70 15.41 28.31 -16.69
N ASN A 71 14.86 27.20 -17.14
CA ASN A 71 15.47 26.29 -18.13
C ASN A 71 14.53 25.99 -19.31
N CYS A 72 13.56 26.85 -19.57
CA CYS A 72 12.62 26.70 -20.67
C CYS A 72 12.49 28.00 -21.46
N ARG A 73 12.01 27.93 -22.70
CA ARG A 73 11.69 29.10 -23.53
C ARG A 73 10.22 29.04 -23.93
N TYR A 74 9.55 30.18 -23.92
CA TYR A 74 8.15 30.32 -24.34
C TYR A 74 8.08 31.29 -25.52
N THR A 75 7.10 31.07 -26.38
CA THR A 75 6.94 31.87 -27.60
C THR A 75 5.90 32.96 -27.37
N VAL A 76 6.25 34.20 -27.73
CA VAL A 76 5.32 35.33 -27.76
C VAL A 76 5.09 35.76 -29.19
N LYS A 77 3.84 36.08 -29.54
CA LYS A 77 3.48 36.65 -30.84
C LYS A 77 3.50 38.17 -30.75
N LEU A 78 4.29 38.81 -31.60
CA LEU A 78 4.38 40.26 -31.71
C LEU A 78 4.06 40.63 -33.16
N GLY A 79 2.78 40.83 -33.46
CA GLY A 79 2.29 40.96 -34.83
C GLY A 79 2.51 39.67 -35.62
N GLU A 80 3.14 39.78 -36.79
CA GLU A 80 3.49 38.64 -37.67
C GLU A 80 4.74 37.87 -37.19
N ASN A 81 5.48 38.39 -36.21
CA ASN A 81 6.72 37.80 -35.74
C ASN A 81 6.50 36.96 -34.48
N THR A 82 7.06 35.75 -34.44
CA THR A 82 7.14 34.92 -33.24
C THR A 82 8.50 35.02 -32.60
N LEU A 83 8.57 35.46 -31.34
CA LEU A 83 9.82 35.59 -30.59
C LEU A 83 9.89 34.54 -29.48
N SER A 84 11.04 33.87 -29.36
CA SER A 84 11.31 32.91 -28.29
C SER A 84 12.00 33.59 -27.11
N GLN A 85 11.28 33.73 -26.00
CA GLN A 85 11.75 34.39 -24.79
C GLN A 85 12.12 33.36 -23.70
N PRO A 86 13.15 33.64 -22.88
CA PRO A 86 13.47 32.78 -21.75
C PRO A 86 12.34 32.80 -20.72
N GLY A 87 11.86 31.63 -20.34
CA GLY A 87 10.76 31.44 -19.40
C GLY A 87 11.17 30.68 -18.15
N CYS A 88 10.21 30.58 -17.24
CA CYS A 88 10.31 29.78 -16.03
C CYS A 88 9.14 28.79 -15.96
N HIS A 89 9.36 27.68 -15.27
CA HIS A 89 8.33 26.71 -14.92
C HIS A 89 8.52 26.18 -13.49
N HIS A 90 7.53 25.48 -12.98
CA HIS A 90 7.60 24.81 -11.70
C HIS A 90 7.56 23.30 -11.82
N ILE A 91 8.27 22.63 -10.92
CA ILE A 91 8.29 21.17 -10.85
C ILE A 91 7.22 20.74 -9.86
N CYS A 92 6.30 19.91 -10.31
CA CYS A 92 5.23 19.31 -9.54
C CYS A 92 5.56 17.82 -9.31
N LYS A 93 5.39 17.33 -8.08
CA LYS A 93 5.57 15.93 -7.73
C LYS A 93 4.30 15.33 -7.16
N LYS A 94 4.04 14.06 -7.44
CA LYS A 94 2.93 13.31 -6.86
C LYS A 94 3.40 11.92 -6.48
N GLU A 95 3.23 11.57 -5.20
CA GLU A 95 3.45 10.21 -4.72
C GLU A 95 2.13 9.44 -4.82
N ILE A 96 2.18 8.24 -5.38
CA ILE A 96 1.07 7.30 -5.40
C ILE A 96 1.54 6.03 -4.72
N GLU A 97 0.84 5.65 -3.65
CA GLU A 97 1.06 4.38 -2.96
C GLU A 97 0.10 3.33 -3.51
N GLU A 98 0.67 2.31 -4.14
CA GLU A 98 -0.07 1.17 -4.66
C GLU A 98 -0.08 0.05 -3.63
N LYS A 99 -1.28 -0.35 -3.19
CA LYS A 99 -1.47 -1.43 -2.23
C LYS A 99 -1.15 -2.77 -2.89
N LYS A 100 -0.06 -3.40 -2.46
CA LYS A 100 0.40 -4.69 -3.00
C LYS A 100 0.72 -5.66 -1.88
N CYS A 101 0.46 -6.94 -2.14
CA CYS A 101 0.88 -8.02 -1.27
C CYS A 101 2.31 -8.43 -1.61
N CYS A 102 3.08 -8.84 -0.61
CA CYS A 102 4.40 -9.39 -0.87
C CYS A 102 4.31 -10.74 -1.62
N PRO A 103 5.39 -11.18 -2.30
CA PRO A 103 5.41 -12.48 -2.96
C PRO A 103 4.97 -13.62 -2.00
N GLY A 104 4.02 -14.44 -2.45
CA GLY A 104 3.45 -15.55 -1.65
C GLY A 104 2.22 -15.20 -0.81
N PHE A 105 1.77 -13.94 -0.83
CA PHE A 105 0.57 -13.45 -0.15
C PHE A 105 -0.41 -12.83 -1.15
N TRP A 106 -1.71 -13.00 -0.94
CA TRP A 106 -2.75 -12.47 -1.85
C TRP A 106 -4.08 -12.23 -1.13
N GLY A 107 -5.05 -11.66 -1.86
CA GLY A 107 -6.35 -11.24 -1.34
C GLY A 107 -6.30 -9.83 -0.73
N THR A 108 -7.45 -9.31 -0.29
CA THR A 108 -7.58 -7.95 0.27
C THR A 108 -6.72 -7.73 1.52
N GLU A 109 -6.56 -8.80 2.30
CA GLU A 109 -5.78 -8.80 3.54
C GLU A 109 -4.36 -9.37 3.38
N CYS A 110 -3.94 -9.74 2.17
CA CYS A 110 -2.61 -10.29 1.91
C CYS A 110 -2.24 -11.46 2.84
N TYR A 111 -3.05 -12.52 2.85
CA TYR A 111 -2.77 -13.74 3.60
C TYR A 111 -1.98 -14.75 2.76
N GLY A 112 -1.18 -15.58 3.43
CA GLY A 112 -0.35 -16.59 2.76
C GLY A 112 -1.13 -17.82 2.31
N LYS A 113 -0.62 -18.53 1.31
CA LYS A 113 -1.20 -19.77 0.73
C LYS A 113 -1.65 -20.79 1.77
N PHE A 114 -0.85 -20.97 2.83
CA PHE A 114 -1.12 -21.92 3.92
C PHE A 114 -2.47 -21.68 4.61
N PHE A 115 -2.95 -20.44 4.62
CA PHE A 115 -4.15 -20.06 5.35
C PHE A 115 -5.47 -20.36 4.63
N ILE A 116 -5.47 -20.33 3.30
CA ILE A 116 -6.65 -20.74 2.51
C ILE A 116 -6.88 -22.24 2.68
N PHE A 117 -5.82 -23.04 2.68
CA PHE A 117 -5.92 -24.48 2.93
C PHE A 117 -6.48 -24.77 4.32
N LEU A 118 -6.03 -24.06 5.36
CA LEU A 118 -6.53 -24.28 6.73
C LEU A 118 -8.00 -23.88 6.90
N ARG A 119 -8.44 -22.75 6.31
CA ARG A 119 -9.87 -22.39 6.30
C ARG A 119 -10.72 -23.39 5.51
N CYS A 120 -10.21 -23.92 4.40
CA CYS A 120 -10.92 -24.94 3.63
C CYS A 120 -11.09 -26.23 4.44
N SER A 121 -10.05 -26.67 5.15
CA SER A 121 -10.10 -27.84 6.04
C SER A 121 -11.05 -27.66 7.24
N LEU A 122 -11.23 -26.43 7.74
CA LEU A 122 -12.15 -26.12 8.83
C LEU A 122 -13.61 -25.94 8.37
N ALA A 123 -13.84 -25.60 7.10
CA ALA A 123 -15.19 -25.47 6.52
C ALA A 123 -15.75 -26.80 5.99
N VAL A 124 -14.92 -27.84 5.89
CA VAL A 124 -15.27 -29.18 5.37
C VAL A 124 -15.36 -30.22 6.51
N LYS A 125 -15.34 -29.78 7.77
CA LYS A 125 -15.49 -30.65 8.96
C LYS A 125 -16.54 -30.08 9.90
#